data_AF-A0A5D2HBP2-F1
#
_entry.id   AF-A0A5D2HBP2-F1
#
_cell.length_a   1.000
_cell.length_b   1.000
_cell.length_c   1.000
_cell.angle_alpha   90.00
_cell.angle_beta   90.00
_cell.angle_gamma   90.00
#
_symmetry.space_group_name_H-M   'P 1'
#
loop_
_entity.id
_entity.type
_entity.pdbx_description
1 polymer ?
#
loop_
_entity_poly.entity_id
_entity_poly.type
_entity_poly.pdbx_seq_one_letter_code
_entity_poly.pdbx_strand_id
1 'polypeptide(L)'
;MLYKWVNYGKGWKPRWFILQDGVLSYYKISGPDKILVSQETEKGCKVIGEKSRRIISGHRDSFSNNSLTNRKPFGEVHLEVSTFRQSKSHDKRFSIFTGTKMLHLRAESQDDREAWMEALQAVKDMFHRVFHSKVVAPMMDKVAISTEKLRQRLVQEGLDSATIEDSEQIMRNEFATLQKQLVLLKQKQWLLIDILQQLEVSKG
;
A
#
# COMPACT_ATOMS: atom_id res chain seq x y z
N MET A 1 -10.67 -12.31 3.72
CA MET A 1 -11.36 -12.92 2.57
C MET A 1 -12.68 -12.21 2.43
N LEU A 2 -13.06 -11.89 1.19
CA LEU A 2 -14.38 -11.31 0.90
C LEU A 2 -15.01 -12.06 -0.28
N TYR A 3 -16.32 -11.94 -0.38
CA TYR A 3 -17.06 -12.41 -1.54
C TYR A 3 -17.39 -11.22 -2.42
N LYS A 4 -17.07 -11.33 -3.71
CA LYS A 4 -17.40 -10.35 -4.73
C LYS A 4 -18.63 -10.81 -5.50
N TRP A 5 -19.61 -9.93 -5.67
CA TRP A 5 -20.71 -10.18 -6.60
C TRP A 5 -20.21 -10.15 -8.05
N VAL A 6 -20.59 -11.17 -8.83
CA VAL A 6 -20.20 -11.27 -10.24
C VAL A 6 -21.34 -10.86 -11.16
N ASN A 7 -22.44 -11.61 -11.16
CA ASN A 7 -23.68 -11.33 -11.89
C ASN A 7 -24.77 -12.30 -11.41
N TYR A 8 -26.01 -12.13 -11.90
CA TYR A 8 -27.14 -12.98 -11.51
C TYR A 8 -26.90 -14.48 -11.70
N GLY A 9 -26.18 -14.89 -12.76
CA GLY A 9 -25.89 -16.31 -13.02
C GLY A 9 -24.78 -16.91 -12.16
N LYS A 10 -23.76 -16.13 -11.79
CA LYS A 10 -22.58 -16.61 -11.03
C LYS A 10 -22.65 -16.30 -9.53
N GLY A 11 -23.44 -15.32 -9.14
CA GLY A 11 -23.63 -14.87 -7.77
C GLY A 11 -22.35 -14.35 -7.10
N TRP A 12 -22.25 -14.60 -5.79
CA TRP A 12 -21.10 -14.25 -4.96
C TRP A 12 -19.95 -15.25 -5.15
N LYS A 13 -18.75 -14.75 -5.46
CA LYS A 13 -17.54 -15.58 -5.56
C LYS A 13 -16.48 -15.15 -4.54
N PRO A 14 -15.83 -16.09 -3.85
CA PRO A 14 -14.77 -15.76 -2.93
C PRO A 14 -13.55 -15.24 -3.71
N ARG A 15 -12.92 -14.20 -3.19
CA ARG A 15 -11.71 -13.59 -3.72
C ARG A 15 -10.77 -13.27 -2.57
N TRP A 16 -9.47 -13.41 -2.84
CA TRP A 16 -8.45 -12.86 -1.96
C TRP A 16 -8.35 -11.38 -2.25
N PHE A 17 -8.41 -10.54 -1.21
CA PHE A 17 -8.28 -9.09 -1.35
C PHE A 17 -7.05 -8.65 -0.58
N ILE A 18 -6.26 -7.79 -1.20
CA ILE A 18 -5.09 -7.17 -0.60
C ILE A 18 -5.31 -5.66 -0.69
N LEU A 19 -5.16 -4.98 0.44
CA LEU A 19 -5.18 -3.53 0.52
C LEU A 19 -3.76 -3.06 0.78
N GLN A 20 -3.18 -2.37 -0.20
CA GLN A 20 -1.80 -1.89 -0.14
C GLN A 20 -1.68 -0.57 -0.90
N ASP A 21 -0.97 0.39 -0.32
CA ASP A 21 -0.62 1.67 -0.97
C ASP A 21 -1.81 2.38 -1.63
N GLY A 22 -2.97 2.39 -0.97
CA GLY A 22 -4.17 3.06 -1.49
C GLY A 22 -4.90 2.31 -2.59
N VAL A 23 -4.45 1.09 -2.94
CA VAL A 23 -5.05 0.22 -3.94
C VAL A 23 -5.62 -1.03 -3.28
N LEU A 24 -6.89 -1.33 -3.60
CA LEU A 24 -7.52 -2.59 -3.26
C LEU A 24 -7.48 -3.53 -4.47
N SER A 25 -6.59 -4.51 -4.41
CA SER A 25 -6.40 -5.52 -5.45
C SER A 25 -7.06 -6.83 -5.06
N TYR A 26 -7.61 -7.56 -6.03
CA TYR A 26 -8.26 -8.84 -5.76
C TYR A 26 -7.91 -9.95 -6.75
N TYR A 27 -7.85 -11.17 -6.22
CA TYR A 27 -7.28 -12.33 -6.90
C TYR A 27 -8.25 -13.51 -6.86
N LYS A 28 -8.16 -14.38 -7.88
CA LYS A 28 -8.85 -15.67 -7.84
C LYS A 28 -8.12 -16.58 -6.86
N ILE A 29 -8.88 -17.36 -6.11
CA ILE A 29 -8.37 -18.41 -5.21
C ILE A 29 -8.78 -19.81 -5.68
N SER A 30 -9.39 -19.88 -6.87
CA SER A 30 -9.84 -21.11 -7.52
C SER A 30 -9.81 -20.94 -9.04
N GLY A 31 -9.68 -22.07 -9.75
CA GLY A 31 -9.53 -22.10 -11.20
C GLY A 31 -8.08 -21.95 -11.67
N PRO A 32 -7.88 -21.76 -12.99
CA PRO A 32 -6.55 -21.75 -13.61
C PRO A 32 -5.69 -20.55 -13.17
N ASP A 33 -6.28 -19.38 -12.97
CA ASP A 33 -5.55 -18.17 -12.57
C ASP A 33 -5.55 -17.95 -11.04
N LYS A 34 -5.58 -19.04 -10.26
CA LYS A 34 -5.60 -18.93 -8.80
C LYS A 34 -4.23 -18.54 -8.25
N ILE A 35 -4.22 -17.70 -7.21
CA ILE A 35 -3.02 -17.45 -6.44
C ILE A 35 -2.85 -18.49 -5.33
N LEU A 36 -1.60 -18.78 -4.99
CA LEU A 36 -1.25 -19.47 -3.76
C LEU A 36 -1.27 -18.45 -2.61
N VAL A 37 -1.96 -18.77 -1.52
CA VAL A 37 -2.00 -17.93 -0.30
C VAL A 37 -1.40 -18.73 0.84
N SER A 38 -0.31 -18.25 1.42
CA SER A 38 0.42 -18.88 2.53
C SER A 38 0.90 -17.84 3.55
N GLN A 39 1.38 -18.32 4.69
CA GLN A 39 1.90 -17.47 5.77
C GLN A 39 3.12 -16.64 5.34
N GLU A 40 3.96 -17.18 4.46
CA GLU A 40 5.10 -16.46 3.91
C GLU A 40 4.69 -15.35 2.95
N THR A 41 3.73 -15.62 2.06
CA THR A 41 3.28 -14.63 1.06
C THR A 41 2.57 -13.42 1.67
N GLU A 42 1.96 -13.59 2.84
CA GLU A 42 1.21 -12.53 3.53
C GLU A 42 1.95 -12.05 4.79
N LYS A 43 3.27 -12.31 4.88
CA LYS A 43 4.12 -11.90 5.99
C LYS A 43 4.13 -10.36 6.09
N GLY A 44 3.79 -9.84 7.26
CA GLY A 44 3.69 -8.39 7.49
C GLY A 44 2.34 -7.77 7.13
N CYS A 45 1.38 -8.54 6.61
CA CYS A 45 0.02 -8.05 6.35
C CYS A 45 -0.91 -8.28 7.55
N LYS A 46 -1.78 -7.30 7.85
CA LYS A 46 -2.90 -7.50 8.78
C LYS A 46 -3.97 -8.37 8.12
N VAL A 47 -4.16 -9.58 8.63
CA VAL A 47 -5.16 -10.53 8.11
C VAL A 47 -6.52 -10.29 8.75
N ILE A 48 -7.55 -10.03 7.93
CA ILE A 48 -8.93 -9.84 8.37
C ILE A 48 -9.78 -11.10 8.07
N GLY A 49 -10.46 -11.59 9.10
CA GLY A 49 -11.41 -12.70 9.03
C GLY A 49 -10.83 -14.08 9.28
N GLU A 50 -11.62 -14.90 9.98
CA GLU A 50 -11.23 -16.22 10.46
C GLU A 50 -10.93 -17.19 9.31
N LYS A 51 -11.75 -17.20 8.26
CA LYS A 51 -11.46 -18.04 7.08
C LYS A 51 -10.17 -17.65 6.37
N SER A 52 -9.79 -16.38 6.39
CA SER A 52 -8.50 -15.95 5.83
C SER A 52 -7.35 -16.58 6.60
N ARG A 53 -7.44 -16.57 7.94
CA ARG A 53 -6.43 -17.18 8.81
C ARG A 53 -6.33 -18.69 8.57
N ARG A 54 -7.47 -19.38 8.44
CA ARG A 54 -7.50 -20.82 8.13
C ARG A 54 -6.90 -21.16 6.78
N ILE A 55 -7.08 -20.33 5.77
CA ILE A 55 -6.50 -20.56 4.44
C ILE A 55 -4.98 -20.38 4.48
N ILE A 56 -4.52 -19.33 5.16
CA ILE A 56 -3.09 -19.08 5.35
C ILE A 56 -2.43 -20.22 6.13
N SER A 57 -3.06 -20.70 7.23
CA SER A 57 -2.51 -21.77 8.08
C SER A 57 -2.67 -23.17 7.49
N GLY A 58 -3.68 -23.37 6.64
CA GLY A 58 -3.95 -24.65 5.98
C GLY A 58 -2.96 -24.99 4.85
N HIS A 59 -2.17 -24.02 4.39
CA HIS A 59 -1.10 -24.24 3.42
C HIS A 59 0.26 -24.29 4.08
N ARG A 60 0.64 -25.49 4.53
CA ARG A 60 2.02 -25.81 4.94
C ARG A 60 2.84 -26.15 3.70
N ASP A 61 3.81 -25.29 3.39
CA ASP A 61 5.11 -25.59 2.78
C ASP A 61 5.13 -26.64 1.66
N SER A 62 4.41 -26.40 0.57
CA SER A 62 4.81 -26.96 -0.73
C SER A 62 5.60 -25.91 -1.50
N PHE A 63 6.90 -25.87 -1.25
CA PHE A 63 7.87 -25.05 -1.96
C PHE A 63 7.87 -25.42 -3.44
N SER A 64 7.18 -24.61 -4.26
CA SER A 64 7.46 -24.50 -5.69
C SER A 64 7.94 -23.07 -5.95
N ASN A 65 9.27 -22.94 -6.11
CA ASN A 65 10.00 -21.67 -6.26
C ASN A 65 9.57 -20.80 -7.46
N ASN A 66 8.65 -21.26 -8.31
CA ASN A 66 8.27 -20.58 -9.54
C ASN A 66 6.91 -19.85 -9.51
N SER A 67 6.13 -19.91 -8.43
CA SER A 67 4.79 -19.25 -8.39
C SER A 67 4.69 -17.98 -7.54
N LEU A 68 5.74 -17.63 -6.79
CA LEU A 68 5.73 -16.43 -5.93
C LEU A 68 5.76 -15.11 -6.73
N THR A 69 6.21 -15.14 -7.98
CA THR A 69 6.56 -13.93 -8.75
C THR A 69 5.48 -13.46 -9.72
N ASN A 70 4.41 -14.22 -9.96
CA ASN A 70 3.42 -13.90 -11.01
C ASN A 70 1.99 -13.73 -10.49
N ARG A 71 1.84 -13.00 -9.38
CA ARG A 71 0.53 -12.62 -8.82
C ARG A 71 -0.08 -11.45 -9.59
N LYS A 72 -0.63 -11.72 -10.78
CA LYS A 72 -1.40 -10.70 -11.51
C LYS A 72 -2.78 -10.52 -10.85
N PRO A 73 -3.15 -9.31 -10.41
CA PRO A 73 -4.47 -9.05 -9.87
C PRO A 73 -5.54 -9.25 -10.94
N PHE A 74 -6.67 -9.85 -10.55
CA PHE A 74 -7.82 -9.96 -11.44
C PHE A 74 -8.51 -8.61 -11.63
N GLY A 75 -8.41 -7.73 -10.64
CA GLY A 75 -8.80 -6.33 -10.76
C GLY A 75 -8.31 -5.51 -9.58
N GLU A 76 -8.30 -4.20 -9.78
CA GLU A 76 -7.76 -3.22 -8.86
C GLU A 76 -8.70 -2.02 -8.73
N VAL A 77 -8.69 -1.40 -7.56
CA VAL A 77 -9.54 -0.26 -7.22
C VAL A 77 -8.70 0.77 -6.47
N HIS A 78 -8.60 1.98 -7.01
CA HIS A 78 -7.91 3.10 -6.35
C HIS A 78 -8.83 3.75 -5.30
N LEU A 79 -8.42 3.75 -4.03
CA LEU A 79 -9.28 4.16 -2.93
C LEU A 79 -9.50 5.67 -2.84
N GLU A 80 -8.54 6.48 -3.30
CA GLU A 80 -8.62 7.95 -3.24
C GLU A 80 -9.91 8.48 -3.88
N VAL A 81 -10.23 7.98 -5.07
CA VAL A 81 -11.42 8.37 -5.86
C VAL A 81 -12.64 7.49 -5.58
N SER A 82 -12.57 6.61 -4.59
CA SER A 82 -13.64 5.64 -4.30
C SER A 82 -14.52 6.08 -3.14
N THR A 83 -15.81 5.78 -3.19
CA THR A 83 -16.73 5.96 -2.05
C THR A 83 -17.18 4.62 -1.49
N PHE A 84 -17.29 4.52 -0.17
CA PHE A 84 -17.66 3.29 0.53
C PHE A 84 -19.09 3.41 1.06
N ARG A 85 -19.92 2.39 0.83
CA ARG A 85 -21.31 2.34 1.31
C ARG A 85 -21.58 1.04 2.03
N GLN A 86 -22.07 1.14 3.27
CA GLN A 86 -22.53 -0.01 4.04
C GLN A 86 -24.00 -0.29 3.72
N SER A 87 -24.37 -1.57 3.68
CA SER A 87 -25.77 -1.96 3.53
C SER A 87 -26.48 -1.84 4.87
N LYS A 88 -27.52 -1.00 4.97
CA LYS A 88 -28.33 -0.83 6.19
C LYS A 88 -29.13 -2.09 6.55
N SER A 89 -29.57 -2.84 5.54
CA SER A 89 -30.39 -4.04 5.72
C SER A 89 -29.59 -5.34 5.76
N HIS A 90 -28.26 -5.27 5.62
CA HIS A 90 -27.42 -6.48 5.60
C HIS A 90 -26.06 -6.18 6.22
N ASP A 91 -25.96 -6.58 7.48
CA ASP A 91 -24.79 -6.55 8.38
C ASP A 91 -23.45 -7.02 7.81
N LYS A 92 -23.45 -7.82 6.73
CA LYS A 92 -22.23 -8.36 6.10
C LYS A 92 -21.88 -7.73 4.76
N ARG A 93 -22.77 -6.91 4.18
CA ARG A 93 -22.59 -6.37 2.82
C ARG A 93 -22.17 -4.91 2.84
N PHE A 94 -21.29 -4.58 1.91
CA PHE A 94 -20.85 -3.22 1.63
C PHE A 94 -20.50 -3.11 0.15
N SER A 95 -20.36 -1.88 -0.34
CA SER A 95 -20.02 -1.61 -1.73
C SER A 95 -18.99 -0.51 -1.83
N ILE A 96 -18.12 -0.63 -2.83
CA ILE A 96 -17.11 0.38 -3.18
C ILE A 96 -17.47 0.91 -4.55
N PHE A 97 -17.61 2.22 -4.68
CA PHE A 97 -17.94 2.88 -5.93
C PHE A 97 -16.75 3.71 -6.41
N THR A 98 -16.24 3.40 -7.60
CA THR A 98 -15.01 3.97 -8.19
C THR A 98 -15.32 5.02 -9.26
N GLY A 99 -16.39 5.79 -9.09
CA GLY A 99 -16.91 6.75 -10.07
C GLY A 99 -17.63 6.11 -11.27
N THR A 100 -17.08 5.05 -11.85
CA THR A 100 -17.61 4.39 -13.06
C THR A 100 -18.13 2.97 -12.81
N LYS A 101 -17.74 2.36 -11.69
CA LYS A 101 -18.07 0.96 -11.38
C LYS A 101 -18.45 0.82 -9.91
N MET A 102 -19.40 -0.07 -9.64
CA MET A 102 -19.77 -0.46 -8.29
C MET A 102 -19.31 -1.89 -8.02
N LEU A 103 -18.50 -2.04 -6.98
CA LEU A 103 -18.00 -3.32 -6.49
C LEU A 103 -18.79 -3.73 -5.26
N HIS A 104 -19.70 -4.68 -5.39
CA HIS A 104 -20.43 -5.23 -4.26
C HIS A 104 -19.63 -6.33 -3.57
N LEU A 105 -19.48 -6.18 -2.24
CA LEU A 105 -18.68 -7.03 -1.38
C LEU A 105 -19.51 -7.56 -0.21
N ARG A 106 -19.14 -8.75 0.26
CA ARG A 106 -19.72 -9.37 1.44
C ARG A 106 -18.63 -10.01 2.28
N ALA A 107 -18.62 -9.72 3.58
CA ALA A 107 -17.77 -10.37 4.58
C ALA A 107 -18.43 -11.62 5.18
N GLU A 108 -17.72 -12.36 6.02
CA GLU A 108 -18.25 -13.57 6.66
C GLU A 108 -19.05 -13.27 7.93
N SER A 109 -18.58 -12.31 8.71
CA SER A 109 -19.23 -11.76 9.89
C SER A 109 -19.43 -10.25 9.75
N GLN A 110 -20.25 -9.69 10.65
CA GLN A 110 -20.37 -8.24 10.80
C GLN A 110 -19.04 -7.63 11.24
N ASP A 111 -18.35 -8.25 12.20
CA ASP A 111 -17.04 -7.80 12.68
C ASP A 111 -16.01 -7.74 11.55
N ASP A 112 -16.01 -8.74 10.65
CA ASP A 112 -15.13 -8.74 9.49
C ASP A 112 -15.48 -7.59 8.54
N ARG A 113 -16.77 -7.30 8.34
CA ARG A 113 -17.20 -6.14 7.54
C ARG A 113 -16.67 -4.85 8.17
N GLU A 114 -16.84 -4.68 9.47
CA GLU A 114 -16.41 -3.49 10.21
C GLU A 114 -14.89 -3.31 10.14
N ALA A 115 -14.13 -4.37 10.37
CA ALA A 115 -12.67 -4.36 10.23
C ALA A 115 -12.21 -4.00 8.81
N TRP A 116 -12.90 -4.50 7.77
CA TRP A 116 -12.60 -4.12 6.39
C TRP A 116 -12.95 -2.65 6.12
N MET A 117 -14.11 -2.17 6.58
CA MET A 117 -14.53 -0.78 6.40
C MET A 117 -13.58 0.20 7.10
N GLU A 118 -13.16 -0.13 8.33
CA GLU A 118 -12.19 0.64 9.09
C GLU A 118 -10.84 0.68 8.37
N ALA A 119 -10.32 -0.45 7.90
CA ALA A 119 -9.05 -0.49 7.16
C ALA A 119 -9.10 0.33 5.86
N LEU A 120 -10.20 0.21 5.09
CA LEU A 120 -10.41 0.98 3.86
C LEU A 120 -10.45 2.49 4.16
N GLN A 121 -11.16 2.90 5.21
CA GLN A 121 -11.27 4.29 5.60
C GLN A 121 -9.94 4.84 6.12
N ALA A 122 -9.22 4.09 6.96
CA ALA A 122 -7.93 4.50 7.50
C ALA A 122 -6.89 4.77 6.40
N VAL A 123 -6.83 3.88 5.40
CA VAL A 123 -5.96 4.09 4.22
C VAL A 123 -6.40 5.32 3.44
N LYS A 124 -7.70 5.48 3.18
CA LYS A 124 -8.22 6.65 2.47
C LYS A 124 -7.90 7.96 3.20
N ASP A 125 -8.06 8.00 4.52
CA ASP A 125 -7.75 9.16 5.35
C ASP A 125 -6.25 9.44 5.43
N MET A 126 -5.42 8.40 5.42
CA MET A 126 -3.96 8.56 5.30
C MET A 126 -3.60 9.24 3.99
N PHE A 127 -4.19 8.83 2.86
CA PHE A 127 -3.97 9.49 1.57
C PHE A 127 -4.47 10.94 1.57
N HIS A 128 -5.69 11.21 2.06
CA HIS A 128 -6.16 12.60 2.17
C HIS A 128 -5.24 13.47 3.05
N ARG A 129 -4.71 12.93 4.16
CA ARG A 129 -3.75 13.65 5.00
C ARG A 129 -2.40 13.87 4.32
N VAL A 130 -1.90 12.92 3.54
CA VAL A 130 -0.59 13.05 2.87
C VAL A 130 -0.66 13.96 1.65
N PHE A 131 -1.76 13.91 0.88
CA PHE A 131 -1.89 14.58 -0.41
C PHE A 131 -2.70 15.89 -0.37
N HIS A 132 -3.68 16.03 0.52
CA HIS A 132 -4.49 17.26 0.64
C HIS A 132 -4.14 18.12 1.85
N SER A 133 -3.37 17.62 2.81
CA SER A 133 -2.83 18.49 3.85
C SER A 133 -1.70 19.33 3.26
N LYS A 134 -1.97 20.62 3.04
CA LYS A 134 -0.93 21.65 2.85
C LYS A 134 0.13 21.65 3.98
N VAL A 135 -0.07 20.87 5.05
CA VAL A 135 0.73 20.82 6.29
C VAL A 135 1.84 19.77 6.26
N VAL A 136 1.98 18.92 5.23
CA VAL A 136 3.16 17.99 5.15
C VAL A 136 4.40 18.68 4.56
N ALA A 137 4.28 19.93 4.11
CA ALA A 137 5.38 20.74 3.62
C ALA A 137 6.57 20.92 4.61
N PRO A 138 6.40 20.94 5.96
CA PRO A 138 7.53 21.03 6.88
C PRO A 138 7.92 19.70 7.54
N MET A 139 7.23 18.57 7.31
CA MET A 139 7.58 17.30 7.99
C MET A 139 8.88 16.66 7.49
N MET A 140 9.55 17.26 6.50
CA MET A 140 10.97 16.98 6.28
C MET A 140 11.79 17.80 7.27
N ASP A 141 11.73 17.42 8.54
CA ASP A 141 12.85 17.71 9.43
C ASP A 141 14.12 17.28 8.72
N LYS A 142 15.14 18.13 8.76
CA LYS A 142 16.44 17.88 8.14
C LYS A 142 16.95 16.53 8.64
N VAL A 143 16.80 15.49 7.83
CA VAL A 143 17.37 14.17 8.11
C VAL A 143 18.89 14.35 8.12
N ALA A 144 19.46 14.49 9.31
CA ALA A 144 20.89 14.63 9.49
C ALA A 144 21.52 13.24 9.37
N ILE A 145 22.40 13.06 8.38
CA ILE A 145 23.18 11.83 8.27
C ILE A 145 24.34 11.88 9.26
N SER A 146 24.43 10.84 10.08
CA SER A 146 25.58 10.60 10.94
C SER A 146 26.65 9.80 10.19
N THR A 147 27.88 10.31 10.18
CA THR A 147 29.08 9.61 9.65
C THR A 147 29.81 8.81 10.73
N GLU A 148 29.27 8.71 11.94
CA GLU A 148 29.96 8.15 13.10
C GLU A 148 30.40 6.68 12.89
N LYS A 149 29.55 5.86 12.27
CA LYS A 149 29.90 4.46 11.96
C LYS A 149 31.02 4.35 10.92
N LEU A 150 31.04 5.24 9.93
CA LEU A 150 32.10 5.31 8.92
C LEU A 150 33.41 5.68 9.59
N ARG A 151 33.41 6.75 10.39
CA ARG A 151 34.56 7.21 11.17
C ARG A 151 35.14 6.09 12.03
N GLN A 152 34.31 5.41 12.83
CA GLN A 152 34.76 4.31 13.69
C GLN A 152 35.47 3.20 12.90
N ARG A 153 34.96 2.85 11.71
CA ARG A 153 35.59 1.83 10.87
C ARG A 153 36.92 2.31 10.28
N LEU A 154 36.99 3.53 9.78
CA LEU A 154 38.22 4.06 9.17
C LEU A 154 39.35 4.24 10.21
N VAL A 155 39.01 4.61 11.46
CA VAL A 155 39.96 4.64 12.58
C VAL A 155 40.50 3.24 12.90
N GLN A 156 39.65 2.20 12.87
CA GLN A 156 40.08 0.82 13.09
C GLN A 156 41.06 0.31 12.02
N GLU A 157 40.93 0.79 10.79
CA GLU A 157 41.84 0.45 9.68
C GLU A 157 43.15 1.27 9.73
N GLY A 158 43.33 2.13 10.75
CA GLY A 158 44.56 2.89 10.96
C GLY A 158 44.77 4.06 9.99
N LEU A 159 43.69 4.56 9.36
CA LEU A 159 43.76 5.69 8.45
C LEU A 159 44.02 6.99 9.19
N ASP A 160 44.69 7.92 8.51
CA ASP A 160 45.00 9.23 9.06
C ASP A 160 43.73 10.10 9.18
N SER A 161 43.75 11.04 10.13
CA SER A 161 42.61 11.90 10.41
C SER A 161 42.19 12.77 9.22
N ALA A 162 43.11 13.15 8.32
CA ALA A 162 42.80 14.01 7.19
C ALA A 162 42.02 13.24 6.10
N THR A 163 42.43 12.00 5.82
CA THR A 163 41.72 11.10 4.90
C THR A 163 40.32 10.73 5.42
N ILE A 164 40.17 10.57 6.73
CA ILE A 164 38.86 10.34 7.37
C ILE A 164 37.95 11.55 7.19
N GLU A 165 38.46 12.76 7.45
CA GLU A 165 37.70 13.99 7.33
C GLU A 165 37.27 14.28 5.87
N ASP A 166 38.18 14.05 4.91
CA ASP A 166 37.86 14.15 3.49
C ASP A 166 36.75 13.16 3.07
N SER A 167 36.83 11.91 3.54
CA SER A 167 35.82 10.89 3.30
C SER A 167 34.44 11.28 3.86
N GLU A 168 34.40 11.83 5.07
CA GLU A 168 33.15 12.35 5.65
C GLU A 168 32.61 13.55 4.86
N GLN A 169 33.50 14.43 4.38
CA GLN A 169 33.12 15.59 3.59
C GLN A 169 32.52 15.20 2.23
N ILE A 170 33.12 14.22 1.54
CA ILE A 170 32.58 13.65 0.30
C ILE A 170 31.17 13.11 0.55
N MET A 171 30.98 12.27 1.58
CA MET A 171 29.67 11.72 1.94
C MET A 171 28.63 12.82 2.23
N ARG A 172 29.02 13.88 2.95
CA ARG A 172 28.15 15.03 3.23
C ARG A 172 27.77 15.79 1.97
N ASN A 173 28.72 16.00 1.05
CA ASN A 173 28.49 16.70 -0.21
C ASN A 173 27.57 15.91 -1.15
N GLU A 174 27.80 14.61 -1.30
CA GLU A 174 26.94 13.70 -2.08
C GLU A 174 25.52 13.68 -1.51
N PHE A 175 25.39 13.55 -0.19
CA PHE A 175 24.09 13.60 0.45
C PHE A 175 23.39 14.94 0.27
N ALA A 176 24.10 16.06 0.39
CA ALA A 176 23.52 17.37 0.15
C ALA A 176 22.99 17.50 -1.30
N THR A 177 23.67 16.87 -2.26
CA THR A 177 23.23 16.81 -3.65
C THR A 177 21.97 15.97 -3.81
N LEU A 178 21.91 14.78 -3.21
CA LEU A 178 20.72 13.93 -3.20
C LEU A 178 19.52 14.62 -2.51
N GLN A 179 19.77 15.32 -1.41
CA GLN A 179 18.75 16.08 -0.70
C GLN A 179 18.15 17.18 -1.59
N LYS A 180 18.99 17.92 -2.33
CA LYS A 180 18.52 18.91 -3.32
C LYS A 180 17.66 18.27 -4.41
N GLN A 181 18.07 17.13 -4.96
CA GLN A 181 17.29 16.43 -5.98
C GLN A 181 15.94 15.95 -5.45
N LEU A 182 15.91 15.43 -4.22
CA LEU A 182 14.68 14.96 -3.60
C LEU A 182 13.70 16.11 -3.32
N VAL A 183 14.20 17.27 -2.86
CA VAL A 183 13.39 18.48 -2.72
C VAL A 183 12.80 18.91 -4.06
N LEU A 184 13.61 18.92 -5.13
CA LEU A 184 13.15 19.25 -6.48
C LEU A 184 12.07 18.29 -6.98
N LEU A 185 12.26 16.98 -6.81
CA LEU A 185 11.28 15.96 -7.20
C LEU A 185 9.96 16.15 -6.44
N LYS A 186 10.03 16.44 -5.13
CA LYS A 186 8.83 16.75 -4.34
C LYS A 186 8.12 17.99 -4.85
N GLN A 187 8.84 19.08 -5.17
CA GLN A 187 8.23 20.28 -5.74
C GLN A 187 7.53 19.98 -7.08
N LYS A 188 8.16 19.19 -7.96
CA LYS A 188 7.53 18.74 -9.21
C LYS A 188 6.26 17.91 -8.96
N GLN A 189 6.30 17.00 -7.99
CA GLN A 189 5.13 16.19 -7.62
C GLN A 189 3.98 17.07 -7.11
N TRP A 190 4.27 18.04 -6.25
CA TRP A 190 3.28 19.01 -5.76
C TRP A 190 2.64 19.81 -6.91
N LEU A 191 3.44 20.28 -7.87
CA LEU A 191 2.93 21.00 -9.03
C LEU A 191 2.00 20.12 -9.89
N LEU A 192 2.36 18.86 -10.12
CA LEU A 192 1.52 17.93 -10.88
C LEU A 192 0.18 17.66 -10.19
N ILE A 193 0.18 17.51 -8.87
CA ILE A 193 -1.05 17.35 -8.08
C ILE A 193 -1.95 18.59 -8.20
N ASP A 194 -1.37 19.79 -8.09
CA ASP A 194 -2.13 21.05 -8.24
C ASP A 194 -2.77 21.15 -9.64
N ILE A 195 -2.02 20.82 -10.70
CA ILE A 195 -2.55 20.78 -12.07
C ILE A 195 -3.71 19.78 -12.20
N LEU A 196 -3.57 18.58 -11.63
CA LEU A 196 -4.64 17.58 -11.66
C LEU A 196 -5.91 18.09 -10.96
N GLN A 197 -5.76 18.73 -9.80
CA GLN A 197 -6.90 19.32 -9.08
C GLN A 197 -7.59 20.43 -9.88
N GLN A 198 -6.82 21.30 -10.53
CA GLN A 198 -7.38 22.34 -11.41
C GLN A 198 -8.15 21.73 -12.60
N LEU A 199 -7.63 20.66 -13.19
CA LEU A 199 -8.28 19.95 -14.29
C LEU A 199 -9.59 19.27 -13.84
N GLU A 200 -9.64 18.72 -12.63
CA GLU A 200 -10.85 18.13 -12.05
C GLU A 200 -11.95 19.18 -11.83
N VAL A 201 -11.59 20.36 -11.33
CA VAL A 201 -12.55 21.46 -11.08
C VAL A 201 -13.04 22.11 -12.38
N SER A 202 -12.21 22.16 -13.42
CA SER A 202 -12.58 22.75 -14.73
C SER A 202 -13.56 21.92 -15.57
N LYS A 203 -13.81 20.67 -15.18
CA LYS A 203 -14.68 19.72 -15.91
C LYS A 203 -16.06 19.49 -15.25
N GLY A 204 -16.35 20.15 -14.14
CA GLY A 204 -17.65 20.15 -13.46
C GLY A 204 -18.39 21.46 -13.66
#